data_AF-A0A7I7JN23-F1
#
_entry.id   AF-A0A7I7JN23-F1
#
_cell.length_a   1.000
_cell.length_b   1.000
_cell.length_c   1.000
_cell.angle_alpha   90.00
_cell.angle_beta   90.00
_cell.angle_gamma   90.00
#
_symmetry.space_group_name_H-M   'P 1'
#
loop_
_entity.id
_entity.type
_entity.pdbx_description
1 polymer ?
#
loop_
_entity_poly.entity_id
_entity_poly.type
_entity_poly.pdbx_seq_one_letter_code
_entity_poly.pdbx_strand_id
1 'polypeptide(L)'
;MTKLRPPAELTTETGYRPSSALAAFVRARDMTCRFPGCDRPATACDIDHAVPHPWGPTHPGNLRCLCRKHHLLKTFWIGPGGWSDRQHPDGSIDWTSPTGHTYTTRPASRLLFPGLSLPTATPPATTPPVGHQRDLMMPTRRTTRAQDRLRCINTERALNLAQRERPPP
;
A
#
# COMPACT_ATOMS: atom_id res chain seq x y z
N MET A 1 -23.23 -0.70 -0.92
CA MET A 1 -22.17 -1.28 -1.77
C MET A 1 -21.82 -0.27 -2.85
N THR A 2 -20.55 0.13 -2.96
CA THR A 2 -20.10 1.01 -4.05
C THR A 2 -20.09 0.22 -5.35
N LYS A 3 -20.79 0.71 -6.39
CA LYS A 3 -20.76 0.09 -7.73
C LYS A 3 -19.35 0.18 -8.30
N LEU A 4 -18.80 -0.93 -8.77
CA LEU A 4 -17.51 -0.94 -9.46
C LEU A 4 -17.63 -0.16 -10.77
N ARG A 5 -16.73 0.80 -10.98
CA ARG A 5 -16.61 1.54 -12.25
C ARG A 5 -15.59 0.84 -13.15
N PRO A 6 -15.82 0.82 -14.48
CA PRO A 6 -14.85 0.29 -15.42
C PRO A 6 -13.58 1.17 -15.45
N PRO A 7 -12.42 0.60 -15.82
CA PRO A 7 -11.15 1.34 -15.85
C PRO A 7 -11.20 2.63 -16.68
N ALA A 8 -11.94 2.63 -17.80
CA ALA A 8 -12.05 3.77 -18.70
C ALA A 8 -12.80 4.99 -18.12
N GLU A 9 -13.62 4.78 -17.09
CA GLU A 9 -14.36 5.85 -16.40
C GLU A 9 -13.59 6.44 -15.20
N LEU A 10 -12.43 5.86 -14.88
CA LEU A 10 -11.60 6.30 -13.76
C LEU A 10 -10.50 7.22 -14.27
N THR A 11 -10.47 8.43 -13.74
CA THR A 11 -9.51 9.48 -14.09
C THR A 11 -8.59 9.80 -12.92
N THR A 12 -7.65 10.71 -13.15
CA THR A 12 -6.77 11.24 -12.11
C THR A 12 -7.57 11.99 -11.04
N GLU A 13 -7.28 11.70 -9.77
CA GLU A 13 -7.81 12.41 -8.61
C GLU A 13 -6.73 13.33 -8.01
N THR A 14 -7.14 14.48 -7.48
CA THR A 14 -6.24 15.55 -7.01
C THR A 14 -5.63 15.30 -5.62
N GLY A 15 -6.23 14.43 -4.81
CA GLY A 15 -5.81 14.19 -3.43
C GLY A 15 -4.97 12.91 -3.27
N TYR A 16 -4.22 12.83 -2.17
CA TYR A 16 -3.44 11.63 -1.81
C TYR A 16 -4.33 10.39 -1.59
N ARG A 17 -5.47 10.57 -0.94
CA ARG A 17 -6.39 9.46 -0.63
C ARG A 17 -7.31 9.20 -1.82
N PRO A 18 -7.36 7.97 -2.36
CA PRO A 18 -8.28 7.65 -3.44
C PRO A 18 -9.74 7.69 -2.95
N SER A 19 -10.65 8.04 -3.85
CA SER A 19 -12.08 7.93 -3.64
C SER A 19 -12.49 6.47 -3.37
N SER A 20 -13.70 6.28 -2.83
CA SER A 20 -14.24 4.95 -2.60
C SER A 20 -14.40 4.13 -3.89
N ALA A 21 -14.72 4.80 -5.00
CA ALA A 21 -14.86 4.15 -6.31
C ALA A 21 -13.50 3.68 -6.85
N LEU A 22 -12.48 4.55 -6.83
CA LEU A 22 -11.13 4.20 -7.26
C LEU A 22 -10.51 3.12 -6.35
N ALA A 23 -10.71 3.24 -5.03
CA ALA A 23 -10.24 2.25 -4.07
C ALA A 23 -10.91 0.88 -4.25
N ALA A 24 -12.21 0.85 -4.58
CA ALA A 24 -12.92 -0.39 -4.89
C ALA A 24 -12.39 -1.02 -6.18
N PHE A 25 -12.16 -0.22 -7.22
CA PHE A 25 -11.58 -0.68 -8.48
C PHE A 25 -10.19 -1.30 -8.27
N VAL A 26 -9.27 -0.61 -7.60
CA VAL A 26 -7.90 -1.10 -7.38
C VAL A 26 -7.91 -2.44 -6.63
N ARG A 27 -8.74 -2.56 -5.58
CA ARG A 27 -8.88 -3.82 -4.84
C ARG A 27 -9.49 -4.94 -5.68
N ALA A 28 -10.50 -4.65 -6.50
CA ALA A 28 -11.13 -5.62 -7.38
C ALA A 28 -10.18 -6.08 -8.50
N ARG A 29 -9.39 -5.16 -9.07
CA ARG A 29 -8.36 -5.49 -10.06
C ARG A 29 -7.30 -6.39 -9.45
N ASP A 30 -6.75 -5.99 -8.30
CA ASP A 30 -5.57 -6.64 -7.74
C ASP A 30 -5.91 -7.97 -7.06
N MET A 31 -7.04 -8.04 -6.36
CA MET A 31 -7.56 -9.13 -5.50
C MET A 31 -6.63 -9.61 -4.37
N THR A 32 -5.32 -9.60 -4.58
CA THR A 32 -4.28 -9.90 -3.60
C THR A 32 -3.16 -8.86 -3.65
N CYS A 33 -2.27 -8.93 -2.65
CA CYS A 33 -1.01 -8.19 -2.65
C CYS A 33 -0.23 -8.42 -3.94
N ARG A 34 0.31 -7.35 -4.51
CA ARG A 34 0.98 -7.35 -5.83
C ARG A 34 2.49 -7.64 -5.77
N PHE A 35 3.02 -7.97 -4.60
CA PHE A 35 4.41 -8.44 -4.44
C PHE A 35 4.53 -9.92 -4.88
N PRO A 36 5.65 -10.35 -5.49
CA PRO A 36 5.83 -11.71 -5.97
C PRO A 36 5.54 -12.78 -4.91
N GLY A 37 4.66 -13.73 -5.24
CA GLY A 37 4.32 -14.87 -4.38
C GLY A 37 3.45 -14.55 -3.16
N CYS A 38 2.98 -13.31 -2.97
CA CYS A 38 2.12 -12.96 -1.84
C CYS A 38 0.63 -13.13 -2.18
N ASP A 39 -0.11 -13.83 -1.33
CA ASP A 39 -1.53 -14.15 -1.48
C ASP A 39 -2.44 -13.34 -0.54
N ARG A 40 -1.88 -12.43 0.28
CA ARG A 40 -2.65 -11.60 1.22
C ARG A 40 -3.79 -10.90 0.47
N PRO A 41 -5.05 -10.98 0.93
CA PRO A 41 -6.19 -10.41 0.21
C PRO A 41 -6.11 -8.88 0.16
N ALA A 42 -6.53 -8.30 -0.97
CA ALA A 42 -6.52 -6.85 -1.21
C ALA A 42 -7.33 -6.03 -0.19
N THR A 43 -8.32 -6.65 0.46
CA THR A 43 -9.08 -6.04 1.57
C THR A 43 -8.22 -5.78 2.81
N ALA A 44 -7.12 -6.52 2.97
CA ALA A 44 -6.13 -6.36 4.02
C ALA A 44 -4.82 -5.72 3.52
N CYS A 45 -4.87 -5.07 2.35
CA CYS A 45 -3.76 -4.34 1.76
C CYS A 45 -3.96 -2.83 1.87
N ASP A 46 -2.83 -2.14 1.97
CA ASP A 46 -2.72 -0.71 1.73
C ASP A 46 -2.85 -0.47 0.21
N ILE A 47 -3.45 0.66 -0.18
CA ILE A 47 -3.41 1.14 -1.56
C ILE A 47 -2.19 2.06 -1.67
N ASP A 48 -1.17 1.58 -2.38
CA ASP A 48 0.13 2.22 -2.55
C ASP A 48 0.25 2.85 -3.93
N HIS A 49 0.87 4.03 -4.00
CA HIS A 49 1.23 4.69 -5.26
C HIS A 49 2.57 4.15 -5.77
N ALA A 50 2.63 3.66 -7.02
CA ALA A 50 3.86 3.21 -7.65
C ALA A 50 4.91 4.31 -7.71
N VAL A 51 4.56 5.41 -8.38
CA VAL A 51 5.26 6.69 -8.26
C VAL A 51 4.64 7.43 -7.07
N PRO A 52 5.41 7.72 -6.01
CA PRO A 52 4.85 8.34 -4.81
C PRO A 52 4.19 9.69 -5.10
N HIS A 53 3.06 9.95 -4.47
CA HIS A 53 2.45 11.27 -4.47
C HIS A 53 3.33 12.31 -3.73
N PRO A 54 3.43 13.57 -4.21
CA PRO A 54 2.69 14.17 -5.32
C PRO A 54 3.35 13.97 -6.70
N TRP A 55 4.51 13.34 -6.80
CA TRP A 55 5.21 13.12 -8.08
C TRP A 55 4.46 12.17 -9.02
N GLY A 56 3.74 11.20 -8.44
CA GLY A 56 2.76 10.38 -9.13
C GLY A 56 1.36 10.70 -8.62
N PRO A 57 0.37 10.91 -9.51
CA PRO A 57 -0.96 11.27 -9.07
C PRO A 57 -1.73 10.05 -8.54
N THR A 58 -2.82 10.32 -7.84
CA THR A 58 -3.79 9.28 -7.47
C THR A 58 -4.58 8.89 -8.72
N HIS A 59 -4.19 7.76 -9.33
CA HIS A 59 -4.66 7.34 -10.65
C HIS A 59 -4.76 5.82 -10.71
N PRO A 60 -5.75 5.22 -11.40
CA PRO A 60 -5.91 3.76 -11.47
C PRO A 60 -4.64 3.02 -11.94
N GLY A 61 -3.90 3.60 -12.89
CA GLY A 61 -2.62 3.08 -13.37
C GLY A 61 -1.42 3.27 -12.43
N ASN A 62 -1.51 4.19 -11.46
CA ASN A 62 -0.44 4.46 -10.48
C ASN A 62 -0.69 3.76 -9.12
N LEU A 63 -1.91 3.30 -8.86
CA LEU A 63 -2.25 2.65 -7.58
C LEU A 63 -2.15 1.13 -7.67
N ARG A 64 -1.84 0.49 -6.55
CA ARG A 64 -1.77 -0.97 -6.39
C ARG A 64 -2.01 -1.41 -4.94
N CYS A 65 -2.38 -2.66 -4.74
CA CYS A 65 -2.50 -3.28 -3.43
C CYS A 65 -1.16 -3.87 -2.96
N LEU A 66 -0.65 -3.40 -1.82
CA LEU A 66 0.45 -4.03 -1.10
C LEU A 66 0.03 -4.30 0.34
N CYS A 67 0.30 -5.51 0.85
CA CYS A 67 0.12 -5.77 2.27
C CYS A 67 1.10 -4.91 3.08
N ARG A 68 0.80 -4.67 4.36
CA ARG A 68 1.61 -3.76 5.19
C ARG A 68 3.12 -4.09 5.16
N LYS A 69 3.48 -5.39 5.17
CA LYS A 69 4.86 -5.87 5.05
C LYS A 69 5.52 -5.41 3.75
N HIS A 70 4.88 -5.64 2.60
CA HIS A 70 5.46 -5.32 1.29
C HIS A 70 5.37 -3.83 0.96
N HIS A 71 4.36 -3.13 1.48
CA HIS A 71 4.33 -1.67 1.42
C HIS A 71 5.54 -1.08 2.14
N LEU A 72 5.83 -1.53 3.38
CA LEU A 72 7.03 -1.11 4.12
C LEU A 72 8.33 -1.47 3.39
N LEU A 73 8.43 -2.66 2.81
CA LEU A 73 9.59 -3.06 1.99
C LEU A 73 9.81 -2.08 0.83
N LYS A 74 8.75 -1.76 0.07
CA LYS A 74 8.82 -0.78 -1.03
C LYS A 74 9.11 0.63 -0.54
N THR A 75 8.71 0.99 0.68
CA THR A 75 9.02 2.31 1.24
C THR A 75 10.48 2.43 1.65
N PHE A 76 11.03 1.42 2.33
CA PHE A 76 12.28 1.55 3.09
C PHE A 76 13.45 0.72 2.55
N TRP A 77 13.21 -0.21 1.63
CA TRP A 77 14.24 -1.08 1.07
C TRP A 77 14.20 -1.07 -0.47
N ILE A 78 14.24 0.14 -1.01
CA ILE A 78 14.35 0.42 -2.45
C ILE A 78 15.61 1.26 -2.71
N GLY A 79 16.20 1.15 -3.90
CA GLY A 79 17.41 1.90 -4.27
C GLY A 79 18.63 1.00 -4.49
N PRO A 80 19.87 1.53 -4.39
CA PRO A 80 21.09 0.74 -4.59
C PRO A 80 21.14 -0.50 -3.67
N GLY A 81 21.18 -1.69 -4.26
CA GLY A 81 21.15 -2.96 -3.51
C GLY A 81 19.81 -3.28 -2.82
N GLY A 82 18.74 -2.54 -3.14
CA GLY A 82 17.37 -2.78 -2.69
C GLY A 82 16.48 -3.35 -3.79
N TRP A 83 15.18 -3.43 -3.51
CA TRP A 83 14.18 -3.78 -4.53
C TRP A 83 13.92 -2.58 -5.46
N SER A 84 13.48 -2.86 -6.68
CA SER A 84 12.87 -1.87 -7.56
C SER A 84 11.64 -2.43 -8.24
N ASP A 85 10.75 -1.56 -8.68
CA ASP A 85 9.52 -1.96 -9.34
C ASP A 85 9.15 -1.04 -10.50
N ARG A 86 8.51 -1.61 -11.53
CA ARG A 86 7.91 -0.89 -12.65
C ARG A 86 6.49 -1.38 -12.85
N GLN A 87 5.51 -0.52 -12.60
CA GLN A 87 4.11 -0.79 -12.87
C GLN A 87 3.73 -0.36 -14.28
N HIS A 88 2.97 -1.20 -14.97
CA HIS A 88 2.49 -0.98 -16.33
C HIS A 88 1.01 -0.56 -16.34
N PRO A 89 0.51 0.04 -17.43
CA PRO A 89 -0.88 0.49 -17.54
C PRO A 89 -1.94 -0.61 -17.36
N ASP A 90 -1.62 -1.87 -17.62
CA ASP A 90 -2.51 -3.03 -17.42
C ASP A 90 -2.52 -3.56 -15.97
N GLY A 91 -1.79 -2.90 -15.06
CA GLY A 91 -1.65 -3.31 -13.65
C GLY A 91 -0.64 -4.44 -13.41
N SER A 92 0.06 -4.90 -14.45
CA SER A 92 1.23 -5.76 -14.26
C SER A 92 2.38 -4.97 -13.62
N ILE A 93 3.20 -5.67 -12.83
CA ILE A 93 4.35 -5.07 -12.14
C ILE A 93 5.56 -5.98 -12.33
N ASP A 94 6.63 -5.41 -12.86
CA ASP A 94 7.94 -6.01 -12.88
C ASP A 94 8.69 -5.61 -11.61
N TRP A 95 9.01 -6.59 -10.78
CA TRP A 95 9.80 -6.42 -9.56
C TRP A 95 11.21 -6.91 -9.80
N THR A 96 12.21 -6.09 -9.50
CA THR A 96 13.62 -6.50 -9.50
C THR A 96 14.10 -6.63 -8.06
N SER A 97 14.59 -7.82 -7.74
CA SER A 97 15.17 -8.13 -6.43
C SER A 97 16.56 -7.50 -6.26
N PRO A 98 17.06 -7.37 -5.01
CA PRO A 98 18.42 -6.93 -4.71
C PRO A 98 19.53 -7.69 -5.44
N THR A 99 19.30 -8.97 -5.75
CA THR A 99 20.25 -9.83 -6.47
C THR A 99 20.12 -9.73 -7.99
N GLY A 100 19.22 -8.88 -8.51
CA GLY A 100 19.03 -8.63 -9.93
C GLY A 100 18.00 -9.53 -10.62
N HIS A 101 17.37 -10.49 -9.93
CA HIS A 101 16.29 -11.29 -10.55
C HIS A 101 15.01 -10.48 -10.71
N THR A 102 14.34 -10.65 -11.85
CA THR A 102 13.08 -9.99 -12.18
C THR A 102 11.90 -10.94 -12.08
N TYR A 103 10.81 -10.46 -11.46
CA TYR A 103 9.56 -11.18 -11.29
C TYR A 103 8.40 -10.34 -11.78
N THR A 104 7.66 -10.83 -12.77
CA THR A 104 6.44 -10.16 -13.24
C THR A 104 5.22 -10.69 -12.52
N THR A 105 4.50 -9.81 -11.83
CA THR A 105 3.19 -10.13 -11.25
C THR A 105 2.08 -9.57 -12.13
N ARG A 106 0.97 -10.30 -12.29
CA ARG A 106 -0.23 -9.82 -12.99
C ARG A 106 -1.43 -9.77 -12.05
N PRO A 107 -2.36 -8.82 -12.18
CA PRO A 107 -3.51 -8.75 -11.29
C PRO A 107 -4.26 -10.07 -11.31
N ALA A 108 -4.60 -10.61 -10.14
CA ALA A 108 -5.24 -11.93 -10.09
C ALA A 108 -6.61 -11.91 -10.79
N SER A 109 -7.27 -10.74 -10.86
CA SER A 109 -8.50 -10.56 -11.62
C SER A 109 -8.33 -10.87 -13.11
N ARG A 110 -7.11 -10.84 -13.67
CA ARG A 110 -6.88 -11.15 -15.09
C ARG A 110 -7.43 -12.52 -15.50
N LEU A 111 -7.46 -13.49 -14.59
CA LEU A 111 -7.98 -14.84 -14.87
C LEU A 111 -9.51 -14.90 -14.84
N LEU A 112 -10.16 -14.17 -13.93
CA LEU A 112 -11.61 -14.27 -13.68
C LEU A 112 -12.41 -13.12 -14.32
N PHE A 113 -11.80 -11.96 -14.42
CA PHE A 113 -12.36 -10.68 -14.83
C PHE A 113 -11.34 -9.89 -15.67
N PRO A 114 -10.96 -10.38 -16.87
CA PRO A 114 -9.91 -9.77 -17.69
C PRO A 114 -10.18 -8.28 -18.02
N GLY A 115 -11.45 -7.88 -18.10
CA GLY A 115 -11.87 -6.48 -18.29
C GLY A 115 -11.36 -5.50 -17.22
N LEU A 116 -11.08 -5.98 -16.00
CA LEU A 116 -10.51 -5.15 -14.93
C LEU A 116 -9.01 -4.90 -15.10
N SER A 117 -8.33 -5.72 -15.91
CA SER A 117 -6.91 -5.61 -16.24
C SER A 117 -6.66 -4.98 -17.61
N LEU A 118 -7.67 -4.31 -18.19
CA LEU A 118 -7.46 -3.52 -19.40
C LEU A 118 -6.51 -2.34 -19.09
N PRO A 119 -5.64 -1.96 -20.04
CA PRO A 119 -4.77 -0.80 -19.87
C PRO A 119 -5.56 0.45 -19.48
N THR A 120 -5.19 1.06 -18.37
CA THR A 120 -5.65 2.41 -18.00
C THR A 120 -4.81 3.45 -18.73
N ALA A 121 -5.25 4.72 -18.74
CA ALA A 121 -4.39 5.80 -19.23
C ALA A 121 -3.05 5.82 -18.47
N THR A 122 -1.96 6.17 -19.15
CA THR A 122 -0.68 6.36 -18.47
C THR A 122 -0.79 7.56 -17.54
N PRO A 123 -0.54 7.41 -16.22
CA PRO A 123 -0.59 8.55 -15.33
C PRO A 123 0.49 9.57 -15.72
N PRO A 124 0.18 10.88 -15.75
CA PRO A 124 1.22 11.90 -15.90
C PRO A 124 2.09 11.86 -14.64
N ALA A 125 3.26 11.21 -14.73
CA ALA A 125 4.22 11.14 -13.64
C ALA A 125 5.31 12.19 -13.85
N THR A 126 5.60 12.97 -12.81
CA THR A 126 6.83 13.76 -12.76
C THR A 126 7.92 12.90 -12.15
N THR A 127 9.15 12.98 -12.68
CA THR A 127 10.29 12.27 -12.11
C THR A 127 10.49 12.72 -10.65
N PRO A 128 10.41 11.81 -9.66
CA PRO A 128 10.75 12.18 -8.29
C PRO A 128 12.24 12.57 -8.22
N PRO A 129 12.63 13.48 -7.33
CA PRO A 129 14.04 13.86 -7.19
C PRO A 129 14.88 12.64 -6.84
N VAL A 130 16.02 12.50 -7.52
CA VAL A 130 17.02 11.45 -7.25
C VAL A 130 17.58 11.67 -5.85
N GLY A 131 17.60 10.63 -5.01
CA GLY A 131 18.28 10.67 -3.71
C GLY A 131 17.42 10.83 -2.46
N HIS A 132 16.12 10.51 -2.49
CA HIS A 132 15.39 10.28 -1.23
C HIS A 132 15.93 9.01 -0.55
N GLN A 133 16.99 9.13 0.25
CA GLN A 133 17.44 8.12 1.21
C GLN A 133 16.35 7.91 2.26
N ARG A 134 15.39 7.02 1.96
CA ARG A 134 14.29 6.68 2.89
C ARG A 134 14.77 5.76 4.01
N ASP A 135 15.94 5.15 3.82
CA ASP A 135 16.65 4.25 4.72
C ASP A 135 16.89 4.90 6.09
N LEU A 136 17.06 6.24 6.12
CA LEU A 136 17.30 7.04 7.33
C LEU A 136 16.03 7.49 8.06
N MET A 137 14.83 7.29 7.49
CA MET A 137 13.57 7.80 8.05
C MET A 137 12.78 6.78 8.86
N MET A 138 13.36 5.63 9.23
CA MET A 138 12.76 4.80 10.28
C MET A 138 12.94 5.52 11.62
N PRO A 139 11.89 6.08 12.25
CA PRO A 139 12.03 6.65 13.58
C PRO A 139 12.60 5.58 14.50
N THR A 140 13.76 5.85 15.08
CA THR A 140 14.29 5.01 16.15
C THR A 140 13.24 4.97 17.25
N ARG A 141 12.90 3.77 17.66
CA ARG A 141 11.89 3.55 18.68
C ARG A 141 12.35 4.25 19.96
N ARG A 142 11.68 5.34 20.35
CA ARG A 142 12.03 6.12 21.55
C ARG A 142 11.87 5.33 22.85
N THR A 143 11.03 4.28 22.86
CA THR A 143 10.69 3.48 24.03
C THR A 143 10.85 2.00 23.74
N THR A 144 11.49 1.22 24.60
CA THR A 144 11.68 -0.22 24.35
C THR A 144 10.33 -0.96 24.36
N ARG A 145 10.27 -2.17 23.75
CA ARG A 145 9.05 -3.01 23.76
C ARG A 145 8.60 -3.33 25.20
N ALA A 146 9.53 -3.48 26.12
CA ALA A 146 9.25 -3.70 27.53
C ALA A 146 8.58 -2.47 28.18
N GLN A 147 9.04 -1.26 27.86
CA GLN A 147 8.46 -0.02 28.38
C GLN A 147 7.04 0.23 27.86
N ASP A 148 6.76 -0.03 26.59
CA ASP A 148 5.39 0.07 26.05
C ASP A 148 4.47 -0.97 26.70
N ARG A 149 4.95 -2.21 26.91
CA ARG A 149 4.18 -3.26 27.60
C ARG A 149 3.84 -2.86 29.03
N LEU A 150 4.82 -2.35 29.78
CA LEU A 150 4.60 -1.83 31.13
C LEU A 150 3.61 -0.67 31.15
N ARG A 151 3.70 0.25 30.17
CA ARG A 151 2.75 1.35 30.05
C ARG A 151 1.34 0.82 29.90
N CYS A 152 1.08 -0.06 28.93
CA CYS A 152 -0.25 -0.64 28.73
C CYS A 152 -0.77 -1.33 29.99
N ILE A 153 0.06 -2.14 30.68
CA ILE A 153 -0.33 -2.80 31.94
C ILE A 153 -0.72 -1.77 32.99
N ASN A 154 0.05 -0.69 33.13
CA ASN A 154 -0.21 0.34 34.13
C ASN A 154 -1.47 1.16 33.80
N THR A 155 -1.72 1.47 32.52
CA THR A 155 -2.96 2.13 32.10
C THR A 155 -4.18 1.25 32.39
N GLU A 156 -4.10 -0.03 32.06
CA GLU A 156 -5.16 -1.01 32.34
C GLU A 156 -5.45 -1.11 33.83
N ARG A 157 -4.40 -1.19 34.66
CA ARG A 157 -4.51 -1.22 36.13
C ARG A 157 -5.17 0.06 36.66
N ALA A 158 -4.80 1.23 36.15
CA ALA A 158 -5.39 2.50 36.56
C ALA A 158 -6.87 2.58 36.19
N LEU A 159 -7.26 2.13 35.00
CA LEU A 159 -8.67 2.05 34.58
C LEU A 159 -9.48 1.09 35.46
N ASN A 160 -8.92 -0.09 35.77
CA ASN A 160 -9.56 -1.06 36.64
C ASN A 160 -9.74 -0.54 38.06
N LEU A 161 -8.76 0.20 38.61
CA LEU A 161 -8.88 0.86 39.91
C LEU A 161 -9.99 1.92 39.89
N ALA A 162 -9.97 2.80 38.90
CA ALA A 162 -11.00 3.84 38.75
C ALA A 162 -12.41 3.25 38.57
N GLN A 163 -12.54 2.10 37.90
CA GLN A 163 -13.81 1.40 37.76
C GLN A 163 -14.28 0.77 39.09
N ARG A 164 -13.37 0.24 39.91
CA ARG A 164 -13.69 -0.31 41.23
C ARG A 164 -14.07 0.78 42.24
N GLU A 165 -13.44 1.94 42.12
CA GLU A 165 -13.70 3.12 42.96
C GLU A 165 -14.93 3.91 42.52
N ARG A 166 -15.50 3.59 41.35
CA ARG A 166 -16.72 4.25 40.87
C ARG A 166 -17.89 3.82 41.76
N PRO A 167 -18.59 4.76 42.42
CA PRO A 167 -19.74 4.41 43.24
C PRO A 167 -20.84 3.79 42.37
N PRO A 168 -21.63 2.85 42.92
CA PRO A 168 -22.75 2.26 42.21
C PRO A 168 -23.78 3.34 41.84
N PRO A 169 -24.54 3.13 40.75
CA PRO A 169 -25.62 4.04 40.35
C PRO A 169 -26.73 4.14 41.40
#